data_AF-A0A1V5QNJ2-F1
#
_entry.id   AF-A0A1V5QNJ2-F1
#
_cell.length_a   1.000
_cell.length_b   1.000
_cell.length_c   1.000
_cell.angle_alpha   90.00
_cell.angle_beta   90.00
_cell.angle_gamma   90.00
#
_symmetry.space_group_name_H-M   'P 1'
#
loop_
_entity.id
_entity.type
_entity.pdbx_description
1 polymer ?
#
loop_
_entity_poly.entity_id
_entity_poly.type
_entity_poly.pdbx_seq_one_letter_code
_entity_poly.pdbx_strand_id
1 'polypeptide(L)'
;MHKLLLPKEFDWKFYTSHYRDLKEAGIKTHEQAINHYLKYGKKEGRQIYPTQQTLPKYYLSICITIQNEGPYLQEWIEFHKLVGVEHFYIYDNNSTDNTKQILQPYINDQIVTYTPWPENTNPQLTSYSHWLKTFKQDTFWIAIIDADEFLFGVKENDLKKILTKYEMFP
;
A
#
# COMPACT_ATOMS: atom_id res chain seq x y z
N MET A 1 24.45 -37.56 10.02
CA MET A 1 23.13 -37.10 9.55
C MET A 1 22.86 -35.72 10.13
N HIS A 2 23.08 -34.65 9.36
CA HIS A 2 22.61 -33.31 9.76
C HIS A 2 21.09 -33.29 9.63
N LYS A 3 20.37 -33.31 10.76
CA LYS A 3 18.95 -32.92 10.79
C LYS A 3 18.91 -31.44 10.38
N LEU A 4 18.62 -31.18 9.11
CA LEU A 4 18.19 -29.84 8.68
C LEU A 4 16.90 -29.55 9.45
N LEU A 5 16.98 -28.62 10.39
CA LEU A 5 15.84 -28.21 11.20
C LEU A 5 14.82 -27.54 10.28
N LEU A 6 13.68 -28.18 10.10
CA LEU A 6 12.51 -27.57 9.49
C LEU A 6 12.03 -26.43 10.40
N PRO A 7 11.72 -25.24 9.85
CA PRO A 7 11.12 -24.17 10.63
C PRO A 7 9.80 -24.63 11.26
N LYS A 8 9.52 -24.21 12.50
CA LYS A 8 8.34 -24.65 13.25
C LYS A 8 7.04 -24.19 12.60
N GLU A 9 7.13 -23.08 11.88
CA GLU A 9 6.08 -22.40 11.16
C GLU A 9 5.89 -22.89 9.72
N PHE A 10 6.53 -23.99 9.29
CA PHE A 10 6.35 -24.51 7.94
C PHE A 10 4.93 -25.04 7.68
N ASP A 11 4.11 -24.26 6.97
CA ASP A 11 2.81 -24.65 6.45
C ASP A 11 2.96 -25.21 5.03
N TRP A 12 3.01 -26.54 4.96
CA TRP A 12 3.19 -27.26 3.70
C TRP A 12 2.00 -27.08 2.72
N LYS A 13 0.79 -26.82 3.21
CA LYS A 13 -0.39 -26.62 2.37
C LYS A 13 -0.32 -25.25 1.70
N PHE A 14 0.05 -24.22 2.45
CA PHE A 14 0.39 -22.91 1.89
C PHE A 14 1.54 -23.05 0.90
N TYR A 15 2.65 -23.65 1.29
CA TYR A 15 3.86 -23.76 0.47
C TYR A 15 3.58 -24.39 -0.91
N THR A 16 2.82 -25.48 -0.95
CA THR A 16 2.47 -26.19 -2.21
C THR A 16 1.41 -25.50 -3.05
N SER A 17 0.53 -24.69 -2.46
CA SER A 17 -0.51 -23.95 -3.18
C SER A 17 -0.06 -22.56 -3.64
N HIS A 18 0.84 -21.92 -2.90
CA HIS A 18 1.38 -20.59 -3.17
C HIS A 18 2.33 -20.58 -4.38
N TYR A 19 3.12 -21.65 -4.55
CA TYR A 19 4.08 -21.78 -5.64
C TYR A 19 3.56 -22.69 -6.77
N ARG A 20 3.28 -22.07 -7.92
CA ARG A 20 2.70 -22.74 -9.09
C ARG A 20 3.54 -23.90 -9.62
N ASP A 21 4.87 -23.75 -9.63
CA ASP A 21 5.81 -24.79 -10.07
C ASP A 21 5.72 -26.06 -9.21
N LEU A 22 5.47 -25.93 -7.90
CA LEU A 22 5.29 -27.08 -7.01
C LEU A 22 3.98 -27.82 -7.27
N LYS A 23 2.93 -27.07 -7.57
CA LYS A 23 1.62 -27.62 -7.96
C LYS A 23 1.70 -28.37 -9.28
N GLU A 24 2.40 -27.81 -10.28
CA GLU A 24 2.61 -28.42 -11.59
C GLU A 24 3.53 -29.65 -11.50
N ALA A 25 4.55 -29.62 -10.62
CA ALA A 25 5.40 -30.77 -10.31
C ALA A 25 4.67 -31.89 -9.53
N GLY A 26 3.39 -31.69 -9.17
CA GLY A 26 2.58 -32.70 -8.50
C GLY A 26 2.98 -32.96 -7.03
N ILE A 27 3.63 -31.99 -6.37
CA ILE A 27 3.96 -32.07 -4.95
C ILE A 27 2.67 -31.90 -4.14
N LYS A 28 2.17 -33.00 -3.57
CA LYS A 28 0.86 -33.05 -2.91
C LYS A 28 0.90 -33.54 -1.46
N THR A 29 2.07 -33.95 -0.98
CA THR A 29 2.24 -34.44 0.40
C THR A 29 3.14 -33.53 1.22
N HIS A 30 2.92 -33.56 2.54
CA HIS A 30 3.78 -32.90 3.53
C HIS A 30 5.26 -33.27 3.36
N GLU A 31 5.56 -34.55 3.14
CA GLU A 31 6.91 -35.04 2.95
C GLU A 31 7.56 -34.52 1.67
N GLN A 32 6.84 -34.53 0.55
CA GLN A 32 7.32 -33.97 -0.72
C GLN A 32 7.60 -32.47 -0.59
N ALA A 33 6.72 -31.72 0.07
CA ALA A 33 6.88 -30.29 0.32
C ALA A 33 8.11 -29.98 1.17
N ILE A 34 8.34 -30.73 2.25
CA ILE A 34 9.52 -30.61 3.10
C ILE A 34 10.78 -30.92 2.30
N ASN A 35 10.80 -32.03 1.56
CA ASN A 35 11.96 -32.44 0.77
C ASN A 35 12.31 -31.37 -0.27
N HIS A 36 11.31 -30.80 -0.93
CA HIS A 36 11.52 -29.69 -1.85
C HIS A 36 12.08 -28.45 -1.14
N TYR A 37 11.47 -28.03 -0.03
CA TYR A 37 11.91 -26.84 0.71
C TYR A 37 13.35 -26.98 1.23
N LEU A 38 13.68 -28.11 1.84
CA LEU A 38 15.02 -28.36 2.38
C LEU A 38 16.08 -28.41 1.28
N LYS A 39 15.72 -28.91 0.08
CA LYS A 39 16.63 -29.05 -1.05
C LYS A 39 16.80 -27.76 -1.86
N TYR A 40 15.72 -26.99 -2.06
CA TYR A 40 15.68 -25.83 -2.95
C TYR A 40 15.09 -24.60 -2.26
N GLY A 41 13.88 -24.73 -1.73
CA GLY A 41 13.08 -23.60 -1.26
C GLY A 41 13.77 -22.72 -0.21
N LYS A 42 14.56 -23.31 0.69
CA LYS A 42 15.32 -22.56 1.71
C LYS A 42 16.38 -21.67 1.09
N LYS A 43 17.10 -22.15 0.06
CA LYS A 43 18.13 -21.39 -0.65
C LYS A 43 17.50 -20.32 -1.55
N GLU A 44 16.31 -20.59 -2.08
CA GLU A 44 15.53 -19.68 -2.91
C GLU A 44 14.80 -18.59 -2.11
N GLY A 45 14.82 -18.66 -0.77
CA GLY A 45 14.11 -17.70 0.08
C GLY A 45 12.59 -17.83 0.00
N ARG A 46 12.07 -19.02 -0.34
CA ARG A 46 10.63 -19.24 -0.48
C ARG A 46 9.91 -19.07 0.85
N GLN A 47 8.77 -18.40 0.79
CA GLN A 47 7.83 -18.23 1.89
C GLN A 47 7.21 -19.58 2.25
N ILE A 48 7.14 -19.89 3.55
CA ILE A 48 6.76 -21.22 4.03
C ILE A 48 5.53 -21.25 4.92
N TYR A 49 4.98 -20.09 5.24
CA TYR A 49 3.68 -19.92 5.86
C TYR A 49 3.04 -18.71 5.20
N PRO A 50 1.71 -18.59 5.22
CA PRO A 50 1.11 -17.31 4.95
C PRO A 50 1.66 -16.36 6.00
N THR A 51 2.52 -15.42 5.61
CA THR A 51 2.64 -14.19 6.37
C THR A 51 1.21 -13.73 6.51
N GLN A 52 0.78 -13.35 7.72
CA GLN A 52 -0.29 -12.37 7.76
C GLN A 52 0.29 -11.23 6.92
N GLN A 53 -0.10 -11.12 5.64
CA GLN A 53 -0.14 -9.83 5.01
C GLN A 53 -1.04 -9.08 5.97
N THR A 54 -0.42 -8.29 6.85
CA THR A 54 -1.17 -7.31 7.61
C THR A 54 -1.93 -6.57 6.54
N LEU A 55 -3.25 -6.74 6.52
CA LEU A 55 -4.08 -6.02 5.57
C LEU A 55 -3.62 -4.58 5.63
N PRO A 56 -3.37 -3.93 4.49
CA PRO A 56 -2.94 -2.54 4.49
C PRO A 56 -3.87 -1.75 5.40
N LYS A 57 -3.29 -0.84 6.19
CA LYS A 57 -4.05 0.00 7.12
C LYS A 57 -5.23 0.69 6.43
N TYR A 58 -5.04 1.04 5.15
CA TYR A 58 -6.02 1.68 4.29
C TYR A 58 -6.19 0.89 2.99
N TYR A 59 -7.41 0.78 2.51
CA TYR A 59 -7.72 0.21 1.21
C TYR A 59 -7.43 1.19 0.08
N LEU A 60 -7.80 2.48 0.23
CA LEU A 60 -7.55 3.52 -0.75
C LEU A 60 -7.02 4.78 -0.07
N SER A 61 -5.85 5.23 -0.52
CA SER A 61 -5.25 6.51 -0.10
C SER A 61 -4.99 7.41 -1.30
N ILE A 62 -4.78 8.70 -1.04
CA ILE A 62 -4.22 9.65 -2.02
C ILE A 62 -2.86 10.16 -1.52
N CYS A 63 -1.89 10.32 -2.43
CA CYS A 63 -0.61 10.98 -2.16
C CYS A 63 -0.43 12.17 -3.09
N ILE A 64 -0.19 13.36 -2.52
CA ILE A 64 0.00 14.61 -3.27
C ILE A 64 1.20 15.39 -2.75
N THR A 65 1.74 16.25 -3.61
CA THR A 65 2.71 17.30 -3.22
C THR A 65 2.09 18.65 -3.50
N ILE A 66 2.05 19.54 -2.50
CA ILE A 66 1.36 20.83 -2.60
C ILE A 66 2.28 21.99 -2.24
N GLN A 67 1.90 23.18 -2.70
CA GLN A 67 2.45 24.46 -2.25
C GLN A 67 1.36 25.54 -2.36
N ASN A 68 0.97 26.13 -1.23
CA ASN A 68 -0.03 27.21 -1.14
C ASN A 68 -1.44 26.85 -1.66
N GLU A 69 -1.93 25.64 -1.37
CA GLU A 69 -3.25 25.15 -1.80
C GLU A 69 -4.32 25.25 -0.70
N GLY A 70 -3.99 25.91 0.43
CA GLY A 70 -4.81 25.96 1.64
C GLY A 70 -6.30 26.23 1.41
N PRO A 71 -6.69 27.23 0.59
CA PRO A 71 -8.09 27.57 0.35
C PRO A 71 -8.96 26.43 -0.19
N TYR A 72 -8.40 25.45 -0.90
CA TYR A 72 -9.16 24.39 -1.60
C TYR A 72 -9.11 23.03 -0.90
N LEU A 73 -8.10 22.80 -0.04
CA LEU A 73 -7.82 21.49 0.53
C LEU A 73 -8.94 20.93 1.40
N GLN A 74 -9.70 21.78 2.10
CA GLN A 74 -10.79 21.29 2.95
C GLN A 74 -11.88 20.61 2.11
N GLU A 75 -12.37 21.29 1.07
CA GLU A 75 -13.39 20.74 0.16
C GLU A 75 -12.87 19.50 -0.54
N TRP A 76 -11.62 19.56 -1.02
CA TRP A 76 -10.97 18.46 -1.70
C TRP A 76 -10.84 17.20 -0.82
N ILE A 77 -10.43 17.34 0.46
CA ILE A 77 -10.35 16.21 1.39
C ILE A 77 -11.74 15.65 1.70
N GLU A 78 -12.72 16.50 2.01
CA GLU A 78 -14.07 16.04 2.34
C GLU A 78 -14.73 15.32 1.17
N PHE A 79 -14.59 15.84 -0.05
CA PHE A 79 -15.08 15.16 -1.24
C PHE A 79 -14.48 13.76 -1.38
N HIS A 80 -13.16 13.64 -1.31
CA HIS A 80 -12.47 12.37 -1.51
C HIS A 80 -12.82 11.35 -0.42
N LYS A 81 -13.04 11.80 0.82
CA LYS A 81 -13.58 10.95 1.90
C LYS A 81 -14.97 10.42 1.55
N LEU A 82 -15.86 11.25 1.02
CA LEU A 82 -17.22 10.85 0.65
C LEU A 82 -17.24 9.78 -0.44
N VAL A 83 -16.28 9.78 -1.35
CA VAL A 83 -16.15 8.78 -2.43
C VAL A 83 -15.28 7.57 -2.05
N GLY A 84 -14.88 7.46 -0.79
CA GLY A 84 -14.28 6.24 -0.23
C GLY A 84 -12.76 6.26 -0.04
N VAL A 85 -12.09 7.41 -0.19
CA VAL A 85 -10.69 7.58 0.21
C VAL A 85 -10.58 7.61 1.73
N GLU A 86 -9.65 6.85 2.29
CA GLU A 86 -9.52 6.64 3.73
C GLU A 86 -8.37 7.42 4.35
N HIS A 87 -7.33 7.73 3.57
CA HIS A 87 -6.14 8.43 4.07
C HIS A 87 -5.46 9.30 3.01
N PHE A 88 -4.80 10.35 3.47
CA PHE A 88 -4.12 11.33 2.62
C PHE A 88 -2.67 11.51 3.06
N TYR A 89 -1.73 11.29 2.15
CA TYR A 89 -0.33 11.62 2.33
C TYR A 89 -0.04 12.95 1.64
N ILE A 90 0.15 14.00 2.43
CA ILE A 90 0.34 15.36 1.90
C ILE A 90 1.77 15.79 2.17
N TYR A 91 2.53 16.00 1.10
CA TYR A 91 3.86 16.60 1.16
C TYR A 91 3.76 18.10 0.88
N ASP A 92 4.17 18.92 1.83
CA ASP A 92 4.07 20.38 1.72
C ASP A 92 5.44 20.98 1.37
N ASN A 93 5.56 21.48 0.14
CA ASN A 93 6.77 22.12 -0.36
C ASN A 93 6.80 23.62 -0.03
N ASN A 94 6.97 23.94 1.25
CA ASN A 94 7.11 25.32 1.75
C ASN A 94 5.88 26.21 1.48
N SER A 95 4.68 25.73 1.78
CA SER A 95 3.51 26.61 1.84
C SER A 95 3.70 27.72 2.88
N THR A 96 3.27 28.92 2.52
CA THR A 96 3.33 30.15 3.32
C THR A 96 1.96 30.71 3.64
N ASP A 97 0.91 30.10 3.09
CA ASP A 97 -0.49 30.40 3.37
C ASP A 97 -0.99 29.64 4.62
N ASN A 98 -2.31 29.49 4.73
CA ASN A 98 -2.95 28.79 5.84
C ASN A 98 -3.04 27.25 5.65
N THR A 99 -2.34 26.66 4.68
CA THR A 99 -2.36 25.21 4.38
C THR A 99 -2.29 24.34 5.63
N LYS A 100 -1.26 24.52 6.46
CA LYS A 100 -1.08 23.69 7.66
C LYS A 100 -2.21 23.87 8.67
N GLN A 101 -2.76 25.08 8.81
CA GLN A 101 -3.88 25.35 9.69
C GLN A 101 -5.15 24.61 9.22
N ILE A 102 -5.43 24.64 7.92
CA ILE A 102 -6.56 23.93 7.31
C ILE A 102 -6.41 22.41 7.48
N LEU A 103 -5.19 21.88 7.35
CA LEU A 103 -4.93 20.45 7.50
C LEU A 103 -4.90 19.97 8.96
N GLN A 104 -4.74 20.87 9.94
CA GLN A 104 -4.52 20.50 11.33
C GLN A 104 -5.61 19.58 11.93
N PRO A 105 -6.92 19.80 11.70
CA PRO A 105 -7.95 18.88 12.18
C PRO A 105 -7.79 17.47 11.61
N TYR A 106 -7.51 17.35 10.31
CA TYR A 106 -7.29 16.07 9.64
C TYR A 106 -6.03 15.35 10.09
N ILE A 107 -4.98 16.10 10.44
CA ILE A 107 -3.75 15.57 11.04
C ILE A 107 -4.05 15.01 12.43
N ASN A 108 -4.80 15.75 13.25
CA ASN A 108 -5.18 15.32 14.61
C ASN A 108 -6.02 14.03 14.58
N ASP A 109 -6.94 13.94 13.62
CA ASP A 109 -7.80 12.77 13.42
C ASP A 109 -7.09 11.61 12.69
N GLN A 110 -5.79 11.77 12.37
CA GLN A 110 -4.97 10.78 11.66
C GLN A 110 -5.51 10.40 10.27
N ILE A 111 -6.32 11.27 9.66
CA ILE A 111 -6.81 11.17 8.27
C ILE A 111 -5.74 11.67 7.29
N VAL A 112 -4.90 12.61 7.72
CA VAL A 112 -3.79 13.18 6.94
C VAL A 112 -2.46 12.85 7.60
N THR A 113 -1.54 12.25 6.84
CA THR A 113 -0.11 12.29 7.14
C THR A 113 0.50 13.49 6.42
N TYR A 114 0.78 14.54 7.18
CA TYR A 114 1.39 15.77 6.68
C TYR A 114 2.92 15.72 6.85
N THR A 115 3.65 15.91 5.75
CA THR A 115 5.12 15.86 5.72
C THR A 115 5.67 17.16 5.13
N PRO A 116 6.35 18.02 5.92
CA PRO A 116 7.10 19.13 5.34
C PRO A 116 8.17 18.62 4.38
N TRP A 117 8.21 19.18 3.17
CA TRP A 117 9.06 18.68 2.09
C TRP A 117 9.72 19.83 1.29
N PRO A 118 10.66 20.58 1.90
CA PRO A 118 11.30 21.75 1.30
C PRO A 118 12.33 21.34 0.23
N GLU A 119 11.87 20.83 -0.91
CA GLU A 119 12.71 20.40 -2.03
C GLU A 119 12.58 21.36 -3.21
N ASN A 120 13.72 21.82 -3.72
CA ASN A 120 13.78 22.85 -4.75
C ASN A 120 13.89 22.30 -6.17
N THR A 121 14.32 21.04 -6.33
CA THR A 121 14.65 20.49 -7.66
C THR A 121 13.46 19.78 -8.29
N ASN A 122 12.94 18.75 -7.62
CA ASN A 122 11.80 17.99 -8.11
C ASN A 122 11.01 17.43 -6.92
N PRO A 123 10.22 18.29 -6.25
CA PRO A 123 9.55 17.95 -5.01
C PRO A 123 8.59 16.76 -5.16
N GLN A 124 7.89 16.64 -6.29
CA GLN A 124 6.99 15.51 -6.57
C GLN A 124 7.74 14.18 -6.70
N LEU A 125 8.81 14.14 -7.51
CA LEU A 125 9.57 12.90 -7.71
C LEU A 125 10.18 12.41 -6.39
N THR A 126 10.74 13.33 -5.60
CA THR A 126 11.40 12.97 -4.34
C THR A 126 10.39 12.61 -3.25
N SER A 127 9.25 13.29 -3.16
CA SER A 127 8.18 12.97 -2.21
C SER A 127 7.54 11.61 -2.49
N TYR A 128 7.24 11.30 -3.75
CA TYR A 128 6.69 9.99 -4.14
C TYR A 128 7.71 8.88 -3.96
N SER A 129 9.00 9.15 -4.21
CA SER A 129 10.08 8.21 -3.90
C SER A 129 10.21 7.94 -2.41
N HIS A 130 10.04 8.95 -1.56
CA HIS A 130 9.98 8.79 -0.12
C HIS A 130 8.75 7.97 0.30
N TRP A 131 7.58 8.31 -0.23
CA TRP A 131 6.34 7.57 0.04
C TRP A 131 6.46 6.08 -0.28
N LEU A 132 7.00 5.74 -1.47
CA LEU A 132 7.22 4.35 -1.89
C LEU A 132 8.12 3.56 -0.93
N LYS A 133 9.06 4.22 -0.26
CA LYS A 133 9.98 3.58 0.69
C LYS A 133 9.34 3.45 2.07
N THR A 134 8.56 4.44 2.48
CA THR A 134 8.10 4.59 3.87
C THR A 134 6.70 4.03 4.10
N PHE A 135 5.76 4.26 3.18
CA PHE A 135 4.33 4.06 3.41
C PHE A 135 3.66 3.08 2.44
N LYS A 136 4.37 2.54 1.44
CA LYS A 136 3.77 1.66 0.42
C LYS A 136 3.01 0.44 0.98
N GLN A 137 3.35 -0.01 2.18
CA GLN A 137 2.73 -1.19 2.80
C GLN A 137 1.45 -0.82 3.57
N ASP A 138 1.22 0.47 3.84
CA ASP A 138 0.07 0.94 4.61
C ASP A 138 -1.19 1.04 3.75
N THR A 139 -1.06 1.11 2.42
CA THR A 139 -2.19 1.26 1.51
C THR A 139 -2.25 0.13 0.49
N PHE A 140 -3.46 -0.31 0.13
CA PHE A 140 -3.65 -1.29 -0.96
C PHE A 140 -3.64 -0.59 -2.33
N TRP A 141 -4.53 0.38 -2.51
CA TRP A 141 -4.56 1.28 -3.68
C TRP A 141 -4.03 2.67 -3.30
N ILE A 142 -3.30 3.28 -4.22
CA ILE A 142 -2.84 4.66 -4.11
C ILE A 142 -3.25 5.42 -5.36
N ALA A 143 -3.84 6.60 -5.17
CA ALA A 143 -3.98 7.58 -6.23
C ALA A 143 -2.91 8.67 -6.05
N ILE A 144 -2.28 9.05 -7.16
CA ILE A 144 -1.37 10.19 -7.24
C ILE A 144 -2.01 11.14 -8.24
N ILE A 145 -2.49 12.28 -7.73
CA ILE A 145 -3.25 13.29 -8.46
C ILE A 145 -2.84 14.68 -7.95
N ASP A 146 -3.22 15.73 -8.68
CA ASP A 146 -2.99 17.10 -8.24
C ASP A 146 -4.12 17.63 -7.33
N ALA A 147 -3.88 18.74 -6.63
CA ALA A 147 -4.83 19.32 -5.66
C ALA A 147 -6.08 19.95 -6.29
N ASP A 148 -6.07 20.15 -7.62
CA ASP A 148 -7.18 20.64 -8.44
C ASP A 148 -7.93 19.50 -9.17
N GLU A 149 -7.49 18.24 -9.01
CA GLU A 149 -8.13 17.07 -9.60
C GLU A 149 -9.08 16.36 -8.63
N PHE A 150 -10.20 15.87 -9.15
CA PHE A 150 -11.20 15.12 -8.38
C PHE A 150 -11.38 13.72 -8.96
N LEU A 151 -11.15 12.69 -8.13
CA LEU A 151 -11.34 11.30 -8.50
C LEU A 151 -12.75 10.83 -8.11
N PHE A 152 -13.57 10.44 -9.08
CA PHE A 152 -14.92 9.94 -8.81
C PHE A 152 -15.38 8.91 -9.86
N GLY A 153 -16.32 8.06 -9.46
CA GLY A 153 -16.97 7.13 -10.39
C GLY A 153 -18.23 7.72 -11.03
N VAL A 154 -18.41 7.49 -12.33
CA VAL A 154 -19.58 8.00 -13.08
C VAL A 154 -20.89 7.27 -12.71
N LYS A 155 -20.80 6.00 -12.30
CA LYS A 155 -21.96 5.13 -12.00
C LYS A 155 -21.99 4.60 -10.57
N GLU A 156 -20.87 4.64 -9.88
CA GLU A 156 -20.70 4.14 -8.51
C GLU A 156 -19.90 5.19 -7.75
N ASN A 157 -20.44 5.64 -6.62
CA ASN A 157 -19.83 6.73 -5.86
C ASN A 157 -18.71 6.25 -4.95
N ASP A 158 -18.79 5.00 -4.48
CA ASP A 158 -17.74 4.40 -3.66
C ASP A 158 -16.64 3.83 -4.57
N LEU A 159 -15.53 4.56 -4.68
CA LEU A 159 -14.37 4.18 -5.49
C LEU A 159 -13.85 2.79 -5.11
N LYS A 160 -13.98 2.37 -3.85
CA LYS A 160 -13.49 1.06 -3.41
C LYS A 160 -14.20 -0.07 -4.14
N LYS A 161 -15.52 0.03 -4.33
CA LYS A 161 -16.30 -0.96 -5.11
C LYS A 161 -15.93 -1.01 -6.58
N ILE A 162 -15.43 0.10 -7.14
CA ILE A 162 -14.90 0.12 -8.50
C ILE A 162 -13.57 -0.63 -8.51
N LEU A 163 -12.66 -0.25 -7.62
CA LEU A 163 -11.29 -0.79 -7.52
C LEU A 163 -11.26 -2.29 -7.21
N THR A 164 -12.21 -2.82 -6.43
CA THR A 164 -12.31 -4.26 -6.14
C THR A 164 -12.41 -5.10 -7.42
N LYS A 165 -13.02 -4.56 -8.49
CA LYS A 165 -13.15 -5.26 -9.78
C LYS A 165 -11.79 -5.41 -10.49
N TYR A 166 -10.79 -4.65 -10.07
CA TYR A 166 -9.47 -4.60 -10.68
C TYR A 166 -8.39 -5.33 -9.87
N GLU A 167 -8.68 -5.83 -8.67
CA GLU A 167 -7.72 -6.53 -7.80
C GLU A 167 -7.11 -7.79 -8.42
N MET A 168 -7.77 -8.39 -9.40
CA MET A 168 -7.31 -9.60 -10.08
C MET A 168 -6.31 -9.31 -11.21
N PHE A 169 -6.10 -8.04 -11.56
CA PHE A 169 -5.18 -7.64 -12.62
C PHE A 169 -3.81 -7.25 -12.04
N PRO A 170 -2.72 -7.62 -12.74
CA PRO A 170 -1.35 -7.37 -12.28
C PRO A 170 -0.96 -5.89 -12.31
#